data_AF-A0A511MTT1-F1
#
_entry.id   AF-A0A511MTT1-F1
#
_cell.length_a   1.000
_cell.length_b   1.000
_cell.length_c   1.000
_cell.angle_alpha   90.00
_cell.angle_beta   90.00
_cell.angle_gamma   90.00
#
_symmetry.space_group_name_H-M   'P 1'
#
loop_
_entity.id
_entity.type
_entity.pdbx_description
1 polymer ?
#
loop_
_entity_poly.entity_id
_entity_poly.type
_entity_poly.pdbx_seq_one_letter_code
_entity_poly.pdbx_strand_id
1 'polypeptide(L)'
;MLVKLSDPAVPTAEKTKLIVDGEKRTANIDQMNKGLAGYTLTYAVADITTQGNTATAQVTITSPHGALPPMPLSWENVGGTWKLSDASGCLMLGFAQAPCVPA
;
A
#
# COMPACT_ATOMS: atom_id res chain seq x y z
N MET A 1 -8.21 2.92 2.17
CA MET A 1 -7.17 1.88 2.31
C MET A 1 -5.76 2.45 2.29
N LEU A 2 -5.28 3.06 1.18
CA LEU A 2 -3.88 3.51 1.07
C LEU A 2 -3.45 4.49 2.17
N VAL A 3 -4.30 5.47 2.50
CA VAL A 3 -4.08 6.39 3.64
C VAL A 3 -3.85 5.63 4.95
N LYS A 4 -4.67 4.61 5.25
CA LYS A 4 -4.52 3.77 6.46
C LYS A 4 -3.21 2.95 6.41
N LEU A 5 -2.80 2.49 5.23
CA LEU A 5 -1.53 1.77 5.07
C LEU A 5 -0.33 2.70 5.32
N SER A 6 -0.35 3.94 4.83
CA SER A 6 0.78 4.87 4.98
C SER A 6 0.79 5.65 6.30
N ASP A 7 -0.31 5.67 7.05
CA ASP A 7 -0.38 6.43 8.30
C ASP A 7 0.47 5.76 9.40
N PRO A 8 1.60 6.37 9.84
CA PRO A 8 2.49 5.75 10.83
C PRO A 8 1.85 5.55 12.21
N ALA A 9 0.70 6.18 12.49
CA ALA A 9 -0.04 6.00 13.74
C ALA A 9 -0.91 4.73 13.75
N VAL A 10 -1.16 4.12 12.58
CA VAL A 10 -1.94 2.88 12.50
C VAL A 10 -1.06 1.69 12.88
N PRO A 11 -1.48 0.83 13.84
CA PRO A 11 -0.70 -0.34 14.26
C PRO A 11 -0.41 -1.32 13.12
N THR A 12 0.74 -1.98 13.17
CA THR A 12 1.16 -2.96 12.16
C THR A 12 0.14 -4.06 11.93
N ALA A 13 -0.44 -4.63 12.99
CA ALA A 13 -1.49 -5.66 12.92
C ALA A 13 -2.77 -5.19 12.18
N GLU A 14 -3.04 -3.88 12.13
CA GLU A 14 -4.16 -3.34 11.35
C GLU A 14 -3.79 -3.13 9.88
N LYS A 15 -2.52 -2.92 9.59
CA LYS A 15 -1.99 -2.76 8.23
C LYS A 15 -1.76 -4.09 7.52
N THR A 16 -1.38 -5.14 8.23
CA THR A 16 -1.25 -6.50 7.65
C THR A 16 -2.55 -6.95 6.97
N LYS A 17 -3.70 -6.54 7.52
CA LYS A 17 -5.03 -6.83 6.96
C LYS A 17 -5.29 -6.16 5.60
N LEU A 18 -4.51 -5.15 5.22
CA LEU A 18 -4.67 -4.37 3.98
C LEU A 18 -3.88 -4.94 2.80
N ILE A 19 -3.00 -5.93 3.03
CA ILE A 19 -2.16 -6.56 2.01
C ILE A 19 -2.47 -8.07 2.01
N VAL A 20 -2.59 -8.66 0.82
CA VAL A 20 -2.60 -10.12 0.68
C VAL A 20 -1.30 -10.67 1.30
N ASP A 21 -1.39 -11.71 2.13
CA ASP A 21 -0.26 -12.22 2.90
C ASP A 21 0.46 -11.18 3.78
N GLY A 22 -0.22 -10.10 4.17
CA GLY A 22 0.39 -8.98 4.91
C GLY A 22 1.04 -9.36 6.24
N GLU A 23 0.70 -10.48 6.85
CA GLU A 23 1.38 -11.00 8.06
C GLU A 23 2.86 -11.33 7.79
N LYS A 24 3.24 -11.64 6.54
CA LYS A 24 4.65 -11.80 6.13
C LYS A 24 5.39 -10.46 6.01
N ARG A 25 4.68 -9.33 6.14
CA ARG A 25 5.19 -7.96 5.88
C ARG A 25 5.31 -7.11 7.15
N THR A 26 5.13 -7.70 8.33
CA THR A 26 5.19 -6.99 9.61
C THR A 26 6.45 -6.16 9.79
N ALA A 27 7.64 -6.75 9.58
CA ALA A 27 8.92 -6.04 9.68
C ALA A 27 9.04 -4.86 8.69
N ASN A 28 8.56 -5.03 7.46
CA ASN A 28 8.54 -3.96 6.46
C ASN A 28 7.57 -2.85 6.85
N ILE A 29 6.40 -3.20 7.36
CA ILE A 29 5.41 -2.23 7.82
C ILE A 29 5.94 -1.44 9.03
N ASP A 30 6.64 -2.09 9.95
CA ASP A 30 7.30 -1.42 11.09
C ASP A 30 8.36 -0.43 10.61
N GLN A 31 9.14 -0.81 9.59
CA GLN A 31 10.13 0.09 8.96
C GLN A 31 9.46 1.26 8.24
N MET A 32 8.38 1.01 7.49
CA MET A 32 7.58 2.07 6.87
C MET A 32 7.02 3.04 7.91
N ASN A 33 6.52 2.56 9.05
CA ASN A 33 6.02 3.41 10.13
C ASN A 33 7.09 4.37 10.66
N LYS A 34 8.32 3.86 10.82
CA LYS A 34 9.46 4.71 11.20
C LYS A 34 9.81 5.72 10.10
N GLY A 35 9.84 5.28 8.84
CA GLY A 35 10.19 6.12 7.70
C GLY A 35 9.17 7.23 7.39
N LEU A 36 7.89 6.97 7.66
CA LEU A 36 6.80 7.92 7.43
C LEU A 36 6.46 8.76 8.66
N ALA A 37 7.21 8.66 9.76
CA ALA A 37 7.02 9.52 10.92
C ALA A 37 7.13 11.00 10.51
N GLY A 38 6.07 11.77 10.75
CA GLY A 38 6.00 13.19 10.36
C GLY A 38 5.61 13.45 8.89
N TYR A 39 5.34 12.40 8.10
CA TYR A 39 4.86 12.52 6.73
C TYR A 39 3.34 12.31 6.66
N THR A 40 2.68 13.14 5.86
CA THR A 40 1.30 12.91 5.42
C THR A 40 1.31 12.70 3.91
N LEU A 41 0.85 11.55 3.45
CA LEU A 41 0.74 11.22 2.03
C LEU A 41 -0.70 11.39 1.56
N THR A 42 -0.87 11.92 0.35
CA THR A 42 -2.17 11.93 -0.34
C THR A 42 -2.11 11.11 -1.62
N TYR A 43 -3.28 10.69 -2.08
CA TYR A 43 -3.41 9.75 -3.19
C TYR A 43 -4.45 10.25 -4.18
N ALA A 44 -4.11 10.24 -5.48
CA ALA A 44 -5.09 10.29 -6.56
C ALA A 44 -5.14 8.92 -7.23
N VAL A 45 -6.34 8.44 -7.54
CA VAL A 45 -6.59 7.13 -8.14
C VAL A 45 -7.36 7.32 -9.44
N ALA A 46 -6.88 6.73 -10.52
CA ALA A 46 -7.46 6.81 -11.85
C ALA A 46 -7.48 5.43 -12.54
N ASP A 47 -8.19 5.35 -13.67
CA ASP A 47 -8.21 4.18 -14.56
C ASP A 47 -8.52 2.85 -13.86
N ILE A 48 -9.49 2.89 -12.94
CA ILE A 48 -9.88 1.72 -12.15
C ILE A 48 -10.56 0.70 -13.07
N THR A 49 -10.00 -0.50 -13.12
CA THR A 49 -10.61 -1.67 -13.77
C THR A 49 -10.85 -2.75 -12.74
N THR A 50 -12.00 -3.42 -12.80
CA THR A 50 -12.34 -4.55 -11.91
C THR A 50 -12.79 -5.74 -12.73
N GLN A 51 -12.24 -6.92 -12.43
CA GLN A 51 -12.55 -8.17 -13.11
C GLN A 51 -12.68 -9.29 -12.07
N GLY A 52 -13.91 -9.73 -11.79
CA GLY A 52 -14.17 -10.70 -10.74
C GLY A 52 -13.62 -10.24 -9.39
N ASN A 53 -12.67 -11.00 -8.85
CA ASN A 53 -12.05 -10.72 -7.54
C ASN A 53 -10.73 -9.93 -7.64
N THR A 54 -10.41 -9.32 -8.78
CA THR A 54 -9.22 -8.48 -8.94
C THR A 54 -9.59 -7.07 -9.39
N ALA A 55 -8.77 -6.10 -9.01
CA ALA A 55 -8.87 -4.73 -9.49
C ALA A 55 -7.49 -4.15 -9.77
N THR A 56 -7.39 -3.25 -10.73
CA THR A 56 -6.19 -2.47 -11.05
C THR A 56 -6.52 -1.00 -11.14
N ALA A 57 -5.56 -0.13 -10.87
CA ALA A 57 -5.70 1.32 -11.01
C ALA A 57 -4.33 1.98 -11.18
N GLN A 58 -4.32 3.20 -11.71
CA GLN A 58 -3.18 4.10 -11.64
C GLN A 58 -3.26 4.94 -10.37
N VAL A 59 -2.20 4.95 -9.57
CA VAL A 59 -2.15 5.68 -8.31
C VAL A 59 -1.00 6.68 -8.33
N THR A 60 -1.34 7.94 -8.11
CA THR A 60 -0.38 9.02 -7.85
C THR A 60 -0.25 9.21 -6.35
N ILE A 61 0.98 9.22 -5.85
CA ILE A 61 1.30 9.47 -4.44
C ILE A 61 1.94 10.84 -4.33
N THR A 62 1.40 11.69 -3.45
CA THR A 62 1.94 13.01 -3.18
C THR A 62 2.44 13.09 -1.75
N SER A 63 3.68 13.55 -1.61
CA SER A 63 4.33 13.86 -0.34
C SER A 63 4.59 15.37 -0.23
N PRO A 64 5.05 15.89 0.93
CA PRO A 64 5.52 17.27 1.04
C PRO A 64 6.63 17.65 0.05
N HIS A 65 7.35 16.66 -0.51
CA HIS A 65 8.42 16.86 -1.49
C HIS A 65 7.93 16.83 -2.95
N GLY A 66 6.62 16.64 -3.17
CA GLY A 66 6.00 16.58 -4.49
C GLY A 66 5.31 15.25 -4.79
N ALA A 67 4.77 15.16 -6.00
CA ALA A 67 4.05 13.99 -6.51
C ALA A 67 4.96 13.08 -7.35
N LEU A 68 4.82 11.77 -7.14
CA LEU A 68 5.40 10.76 -8.01
C LEU A 68 4.55 10.57 -9.27
N PRO A 69 5.11 10.09 -10.40
CA PRO A 69 4.31 9.66 -11.54
C PRO A 69 3.24 8.62 -11.14
N PRO A 70 2.08 8.59 -11.81
CA PRO A 70 1.08 7.56 -11.57
C PRO A 70 1.67 6.16 -11.80
N MET A 71 1.26 5.22 -10.96
CA MET A 71 1.75 3.85 -11.05
C MET A 71 0.68 2.79 -10.94
N PRO A 72 0.87 1.64 -11.62
CA PRO A 72 -0.08 0.55 -11.58
C PRO A 72 -0.02 -0.14 -10.21
N LEU A 73 -1.14 -0.10 -9.50
CA LEU A 73 -1.38 -0.96 -8.34
C LEU A 73 -2.50 -1.95 -8.66
N SER A 74 -2.46 -3.09 -7.98
CA SER A 74 -3.48 -4.13 -8.04
C SER A 74 -3.98 -4.53 -6.66
N TRP A 75 -5.24 -4.96 -6.64
CA TRP A 75 -5.96 -5.41 -5.46
C TRP A 75 -6.64 -6.74 -5.72
N GLU A 76 -6.85 -7.48 -4.64
CA GLU A 76 -7.55 -8.76 -4.63
C GLU A 76 -8.66 -8.73 -3.58
N ASN A 77 -9.83 -9.23 -3.93
CA ASN A 77 -10.94 -9.43 -3.02
C ASN A 77 -10.80 -10.82 -2.36
N VAL A 78 -10.33 -10.83 -1.13
CA VAL A 78 -10.14 -12.05 -0.33
C VAL A 78 -11.22 -12.09 0.74
N GLY A 79 -12.17 -13.03 0.59
CA GLY A 79 -13.26 -13.22 1.55
C GLY A 79 -14.15 -11.98 1.71
N GLY A 80 -14.46 -11.29 0.61
CA GLY A 80 -15.29 -10.07 0.62
C GLY A 80 -14.53 -8.78 0.94
N THR A 81 -13.25 -8.86 1.28
CA THR A 81 -12.42 -7.71 1.64
C THR A 81 -11.37 -7.44 0.56
N TRP A 82 -11.37 -6.22 0.01
CA TRP A 82 -10.32 -5.78 -0.91
C TRP A 82 -9.02 -5.47 -0.16
N LYS A 83 -7.94 -6.10 -0.61
CA LYS A 83 -6.56 -5.90 -0.13
C LYS A 83 -5.66 -5.55 -1.29
N LEU A 84 -4.59 -4.81 -1.07
CA LEU A 84 -3.51 -4.72 -2.05
C LEU A 84 -2.99 -6.12 -2.32
N SER A 85 -2.73 -6.45 -3.58
CA SER A 85 -1.93 -7.64 -3.88
C SER A 85 -0.58 -7.54 -3.16
N ASP A 86 0.03 -8.68 -2.83
CA ASP A 86 1.30 -8.68 -2.13
C ASP A 86 2.40 -7.93 -2.91
N ALA A 87 2.39 -8.06 -4.24
CA ALA A 87 3.27 -7.29 -5.13
C ALA A 87 3.07 -5.77 -5.02
N SER A 88 1.83 -5.30 -5.03
CA SER A 88 1.53 -3.87 -4.88
C SER A 88 1.82 -3.38 -3.47
N GLY A 89 1.61 -4.23 -2.45
CA GLY A 89 2.03 -3.98 -1.08
C GLY A 89 3.54 -3.75 -0.99
N CYS A 90 4.35 -4.65 -1.57
CA CYS A 90 5.80 -4.51 -1.59
C CYS A 90 6.28 -3.29 -2.37
N LEU A 91 5.62 -2.94 -3.48
CA LEU A 91 5.90 -1.72 -4.23
C LEU A 91 5.69 -0.48 -3.35
N MET A 92 4.53 -0.39 -2.66
CA MET A 92 4.21 0.70 -1.75
C MET A 92 5.21 0.80 -0.59
N LEU A 93 5.58 -0.33 0.01
CA LEU A 93 6.58 -0.38 1.08
C LEU A 93 7.96 0.07 0.60
N GLY A 94 8.33 -0.24 -0.65
CA GLY A 94 9.56 0.24 -1.28
C GLY A 94 9.67 1.76 -1.34
N PHE A 95 8.57 2.48 -1.62
CA PHE A 95 8.57 3.96 -1.60
C PHE A 95 8.85 4.55 -0.23
N ALA A 96 8.45 3.85 0.82
CA ALA A 96 8.75 4.21 2.20
C ALA A 96 10.12 3.67 2.67
N GLN A 97 10.99 3.27 1.74
CA GLN A 97 12.30 2.68 2.01
C GLN A 97 12.25 1.42 2.88
N ALA A 98 11.18 0.62 2.74
CA ALA A 98 10.97 -0.64 3.46
C ALA A 98 10.79 -1.82 2.49
N PRO A 99 11.73 -2.07 1.56
CA PRO A 99 11.53 -2.98 0.44
C PRO A 99 11.26 -4.43 0.88
N CYS A 100 10.36 -5.12 0.18
CA CYS A 100 10.18 -6.57 0.28
C CYS A 100 10.15 -7.24 -1.09
N VAL A 101 10.41 -8.55 -1.08
CA VAL A 101 10.20 -9.42 -2.24
C VAL A 101 8.82 -10.06 -2.09
N PRO A 102 7.96 -9.97 -3.12
CA PRO A 102 6.66 -10.65 -3.12
C PRO A 102 6.82 -12.15 -2.83
N ALA A 103 5.87 -12.72 -2.09
CA ALA A 103 5.93 -14.08 -1.53
C ALA A 103 5.39 -15.14 -2.49
#